data_AF-A0A1J5CSU3-F1
#
_entry.id   AF-A0A1J5CSU3-F1
#
_cell.length_a   1.000
_cell.length_b   1.000
_cell.length_c   1.000
_cell.angle_alpha   90.00
_cell.angle_beta   90.00
_cell.angle_gamma   90.00
#
_symmetry.space_group_name_H-M   'P 1'
#
loop_
_entity.id
_entity.type
_entity.pdbx_description
1 polymer ?
#
loop_
_entity_poly.entity_id
_entity_poly.type
_entity_poly.pdbx_seq_one_letter_code
_entity_poly.pdbx_strand_id
1 'polypeptide(L)'
;MNWFKKLPGFQRTPYGFEWRVLRILPHITLAGTVLPALAAWFARSALAQQSLVDLERRIQTFDFLMIGVAVFVWTAVLTVGIACIIIWLMKGPAYVADGYEVSHSDKPKQ
;
A
#
# COMPACT_ATOMS: atom_id res chain seq x y z
N MET A 1 16.33 14.23 23.44
CA MET A 1 16.29 12.76 23.56
C MET A 1 16.62 12.17 22.19
N ASN A 2 17.61 11.29 22.11
CA ASN A 2 17.99 10.63 20.86
C ASN A 2 17.21 9.31 20.77
N TRP A 3 16.05 9.33 20.12
CA TRP A 3 15.11 8.19 20.05
C TRP A 3 15.56 7.09 19.08
N PHE A 4 16.51 7.39 18.18
CA PHE A 4 16.97 6.50 17.12
C PHE A 4 18.50 6.45 17.04
N LYS A 5 19.15 5.57 17.81
CA LYS A 5 20.59 5.29 17.67
C LYS A 5 20.81 4.28 16.55
N LYS A 6 21.79 4.53 15.67
CA LYS A 6 22.19 3.61 14.60
C LYS A 6 23.47 2.86 14.97
N LEU A 7 23.62 1.62 14.52
CA LEU A 7 24.88 0.89 14.66
C LEU A 7 26.02 1.61 13.92
N PRO A 8 27.20 1.80 14.56
CA PRO A 8 28.40 2.19 13.83
C PRO A 8 28.83 1.04 12.90
N GLY A 9 29.24 1.36 11.67
CA GLY A 9 29.76 0.37 10.71
C GLY A 9 28.72 -0.47 9.95
N PHE A 10 27.42 -0.16 10.06
CA PHE A 10 26.36 -0.88 9.32
C PHE A 10 26.48 -0.72 7.79
N GLN A 11 26.30 -1.83 7.08
CA GLN A 11 26.27 -1.88 5.61
C GLN A 11 24.90 -1.47 5.08
N ARG A 12 24.85 -0.38 4.30
CA ARG A 12 23.60 0.05 3.65
C ARG A 12 23.25 -0.89 2.51
N THR A 13 22.11 -1.56 2.63
CA THR A 13 21.50 -2.26 1.50
C THR A 13 20.83 -1.27 0.56
N PRO A 14 21.03 -1.38 -0.77
CA PRO A 14 20.40 -0.48 -1.72
C PRO A 14 18.88 -0.66 -1.73
N TYR A 15 18.15 0.45 -1.94
CA TYR A 15 16.70 0.45 -2.06
C TYR A 15 16.27 -0.40 -3.27
N GLY A 16 15.39 -1.38 -3.04
CA GLY A 16 14.91 -2.30 -4.07
C GLY A 16 13.58 -1.90 -4.68
N PHE A 17 12.86 -2.90 -5.18
CA PHE A 17 11.56 -2.76 -5.83
C PHE A 17 10.48 -2.19 -4.88
N GLU A 18 10.58 -2.47 -3.58
CA GLU A 18 9.65 -2.01 -2.55
C GLU A 18 9.49 -0.48 -2.55
N TRP A 19 10.59 0.25 -2.74
CA TRP A 19 10.59 1.71 -2.75
C TRP A 19 10.01 2.32 -4.02
N ARG A 20 10.03 1.54 -5.11
CA ARG A 20 9.38 1.94 -6.37
C ARG A 20 7.88 1.74 -6.26
N VAL A 21 7.43 0.60 -5.74
CA VAL A 21 6.01 0.31 -5.50
C VAL A 21 5.39 1.31 -4.53
N LEU A 22 6.08 1.60 -3.43
CA LEU A 22 5.57 2.52 -2.39
C LEU A 22 5.39 3.96 -2.90
N ARG A 23 6.17 4.39 -3.90
CA ARG A 23 5.98 5.69 -4.56
C ARG A 23 4.82 5.71 -5.56
N ILE A 24 4.47 4.57 -6.15
CA ILE A 24 3.39 4.47 -7.14
C ILE A 24 2.03 4.23 -6.45
N LEU A 25 2.03 3.60 -5.28
CA LEU A 25 0.83 3.35 -4.47
C LEU A 25 -0.14 4.55 -4.32
N PRO A 26 0.30 5.79 -4.00
CA PRO A 26 -0.62 6.93 -3.92
C PRO A 26 -1.26 7.32 -5.26
N HIS A 27 -0.59 7.04 -6.37
CA HIS A 27 -1.20 7.23 -7.70
C HIS A 27 -2.23 6.14 -7.99
N ILE A 28 -1.97 4.89 -7.55
CA ILE A 28 -2.93 3.79 -7.70
C ILE A 28 -4.18 4.03 -6.85
N THR A 29 -4.04 4.55 -5.63
CA THR A 29 -5.22 4.89 -4.81
C THR A 29 -6.07 5.96 -5.47
N LEU A 30 -5.45 7.02 -6.00
CA LEU A 30 -6.16 8.07 -6.73
C LEU A 30 -6.83 7.52 -8.00
N ALA A 31 -6.13 6.69 -8.78
CA ALA A 31 -6.74 6.05 -9.94
C ALA A 31 -7.91 5.13 -9.54
N GLY A 32 -7.76 4.39 -8.45
CA GLY A 32 -8.75 3.48 -7.88
C GLY A 32 -10.00 4.17 -7.34
N THR A 33 -9.96 5.47 -7.04
CA THR A 33 -11.15 6.26 -6.68
C THR A 33 -11.74 7.00 -7.86
N VAL A 34 -10.88 7.62 -8.68
CA VAL A 34 -11.30 8.47 -9.79
C VAL A 34 -11.96 7.62 -10.88
N LEU A 35 -11.43 6.44 -11.21
CA LEU A 35 -12.00 5.59 -12.25
C LEU A 35 -13.42 5.11 -11.91
N PRO A 36 -13.71 4.52 -10.73
CA PRO A 36 -15.08 4.13 -10.38
C PRO A 36 -16.03 5.33 -10.27
N ALA A 37 -15.56 6.47 -9.76
CA ALA A 37 -16.39 7.68 -9.66
C ALA A 37 -16.77 8.22 -11.05
N LEU A 38 -15.82 8.28 -11.98
CA LEU A 38 -16.08 8.67 -13.37
C LEU A 38 -17.01 7.66 -14.05
N ALA A 39 -16.78 6.35 -13.86
CA ALA A 39 -17.63 5.31 -14.44
C ALA A 39 -19.08 5.42 -13.96
N ALA A 40 -19.30 5.64 -12.65
CA ALA A 40 -20.63 5.87 -12.09
C ALA A 40 -21.29 7.14 -12.66
N TRP A 41 -20.52 8.23 -12.79
CA TRP A 41 -20.99 9.48 -13.39
C TRP A 41 -21.41 9.29 -14.85
N PHE A 42 -20.56 8.66 -15.66
CA PHE A 42 -20.85 8.36 -17.07
C PHE A 42 -22.07 7.45 -17.21
N ALA A 43 -22.19 6.40 -16.39
CA ALA A 43 -23.34 5.50 -16.41
C ALA A 43 -24.65 6.24 -16.15
N ARG A 44 -24.68 7.16 -15.19
CA ARG A 44 -25.84 8.01 -14.90
C ARG A 44 -26.19 8.93 -16.08
N SER A 45 -25.19 9.52 -16.73
CA SER A 45 -25.43 10.40 -17.90
C SER A 45 -25.95 9.65 -19.13
N ALA A 46 -25.50 8.40 -19.35
CA ALA A 46 -25.87 7.62 -20.53
C ALA A 46 -27.21 6.87 -20.40
N LEU A 47 -27.61 6.53 -19.18
CA LEU A 47 -28.83 5.77 -18.91
C LEU A 47 -30.08 6.65 -18.72
N ALA A 48 -29.92 7.98 -18.73
CA ALA A 48 -31.00 8.95 -18.49
C ALA A 48 -32.19 8.88 -19.47
N GLN A 49 -32.09 8.15 -20.60
CA GLN A 49 -33.16 8.01 -21.59
C GLN A 49 -34.09 6.78 -21.42
N GLN A 50 -33.91 5.93 -20.39
CA GLN A 50 -34.67 4.66 -20.26
C GLN A 50 -35.87 4.75 -19.30
N SER A 51 -36.79 3.76 -19.38
CA SER A 51 -37.98 3.65 -18.54
C SER A 51 -37.66 3.68 -17.04
N LEU A 52 -38.45 4.43 -16.26
CA LEU A 52 -38.12 4.84 -14.88
C LEU A 52 -37.86 3.66 -13.91
N VAL A 53 -38.56 2.53 -14.05
CA VAL A 53 -38.52 1.43 -13.08
C VAL A 53 -37.32 0.49 -13.27
N ASP A 54 -36.98 0.14 -14.51
CA ASP A 54 -35.82 -0.72 -14.81
C ASP A 54 -34.50 0.05 -14.72
N LEU A 55 -34.56 1.37 -14.92
CA LEU A 55 -33.43 2.28 -14.85
C LEU A 55 -32.87 2.40 -13.42
N GLU A 56 -33.74 2.60 -12.45
CA GLU A 56 -33.34 2.84 -11.05
C GLU A 56 -32.62 1.62 -10.46
N ARG A 57 -33.14 0.42 -10.70
CA ARG A 57 -32.53 -0.84 -10.25
C ARG A 57 -31.17 -1.09 -10.90
N ARG A 58 -31.01 -0.76 -12.19
CA ARG A 58 -29.74 -0.90 -12.92
C ARG A 58 -28.68 0.07 -12.42
N ILE A 59 -29.03 1.34 -12.22
CA ILE A 59 -28.12 2.34 -11.67
C ILE A 59 -27.69 1.94 -10.27
N GLN A 60 -28.62 1.53 -9.41
CA GLN A 60 -28.31 1.12 -8.04
C GLN A 60 -27.35 -0.09 -8.00
N THR A 61 -27.59 -1.11 -8.83
CA THR A 61 -26.70 -2.28 -8.93
C THR A 61 -25.30 -1.89 -9.42
N PHE A 62 -25.23 -0.97 -10.40
CA PHE A 62 -23.97 -0.46 -10.93
C PHE A 62 -23.20 0.35 -9.89
N ASP A 63 -23.88 1.21 -9.13
CA ASP A 63 -23.27 1.99 -8.04
C ASP A 63 -22.69 1.07 -6.96
N PHE A 64 -23.41 0.01 -6.56
CA PHE A 64 -22.88 -0.99 -5.62
C PHE A 64 -21.63 -1.70 -6.16
N LEU A 65 -21.61 -2.05 -7.44
CA LEU A 65 -20.43 -2.67 -8.07
C LEU A 65 -19.24 -1.71 -8.05
N MET A 66 -19.44 -0.43 -8.42
CA MET A 66 -18.36 0.57 -8.43
C MET A 66 -17.81 0.85 -7.04
N ILE A 67 -18.68 0.92 -6.02
CA ILE A 67 -18.27 1.03 -4.62
C ILE A 67 -17.45 -0.20 -4.21
N GLY A 68 -17.90 -1.41 -4.57
CA GLY A 68 -17.18 -2.65 -4.29
C GLY A 68 -15.78 -2.67 -4.91
N VAL A 69 -15.65 -2.23 -6.17
CA VAL A 69 -14.35 -2.10 -6.85
C VAL A 69 -13.44 -1.10 -6.14
N ALA A 70 -13.96 0.08 -5.77
CA ALA A 70 -13.18 1.09 -5.07
C ALA A 70 -12.64 0.57 -3.72
N VAL A 71 -13.51 -0.05 -2.92
CA VAL A 71 -13.13 -0.64 -1.63
C VAL A 71 -12.10 -1.75 -1.82
N PHE A 72 -12.27 -2.60 -2.83
CA PHE A 72 -11.30 -3.66 -3.16
C PHE A 72 -9.92 -3.10 -3.53
N VAL A 73 -9.87 -2.04 -4.34
CA VAL A 73 -8.59 -1.39 -4.68
C VAL A 73 -7.94 -0.78 -3.44
N TRP A 74 -8.72 -0.13 -2.57
CA TRP A 74 -8.19 0.44 -1.32
C TRP A 74 -7.59 -0.62 -0.40
N THR A 75 -8.28 -1.75 -0.21
CA THR A 75 -7.77 -2.83 0.64
C THR A 75 -6.53 -3.47 0.03
N ALA A 76 -6.51 -3.71 -1.29
CA ALA A 76 -5.34 -4.23 -1.98
C ALA A 76 -4.12 -3.29 -1.87
N VAL A 77 -4.31 -1.99 -2.07
CA VAL A 77 -3.26 -0.97 -1.87
C VAL A 77 -2.74 -1.01 -0.44
N LEU A 78 -3.64 -1.03 0.55
CA LEU A 78 -3.25 -1.07 1.97
C LEU A 78 -2.39 -2.31 2.25
N THR A 79 -2.81 -3.49 1.80
CA THR A 79 -2.06 -4.75 1.97
C THR A 79 -0.67 -4.66 1.34
N VAL A 80 -0.56 -4.17 0.11
CA VAL A 80 0.74 -4.00 -0.60
C VAL A 80 1.61 -2.96 0.10
N GLY A 81 1.02 -1.87 0.59
CA GLY A 81 1.72 -0.84 1.35
C GLY A 81 2.34 -1.39 2.63
N ILE A 82 1.58 -2.16 3.41
CA ILE A 82 2.09 -2.85 4.60
C ILE A 82 3.24 -3.78 4.23
N ALA A 83 3.10 -4.60 3.19
CA ALA A 83 4.17 -5.50 2.75
C ALA A 83 5.46 -4.73 2.38
N CYS A 84 5.35 -3.62 1.66
CA CYS A 84 6.51 -2.78 1.31
C CYS A 84 7.17 -2.16 2.55
N ILE A 85 6.38 -1.70 3.53
CA ILE A 85 6.88 -1.16 4.80
C ILE A 85 7.64 -2.24 5.58
N ILE A 86 7.10 -3.46 5.65
CA ILE A 86 7.76 -4.59 6.33
C ILE A 86 9.10 -4.88 5.66
N ILE A 87 9.16 -5.00 4.34
CA ILE A 87 10.42 -5.25 3.61
C ILE A 87 11.43 -4.13 3.86
N TRP A 88 10.97 -2.87 3.85
CA TRP A 88 11.83 -1.73 4.16
C TRP A 88 12.36 -1.77 5.60
N LEU A 89 11.52 -2.17 6.57
CA LEU A 89 11.92 -2.33 7.97
C LEU A 89 12.94 -3.47 8.14
N MET A 90 12.74 -4.60 7.44
CA MET A 90 13.66 -5.75 7.46
C MET A 90 15.04 -5.39 6.88
N LYS A 91 15.08 -4.56 5.83
CA LYS A 91 16.33 -3.99 5.30
C LYS A 91 16.85 -2.82 6.14
N GLY A 92 16.12 -2.43 7.19
CA GLY A 92 16.09 -1.11 7.80
C GLY A 92 17.45 -0.55 8.21
N PRO A 93 17.51 0.76 8.50
CA PRO A 93 18.74 1.48 8.80
C PRO A 93 19.26 1.19 10.22
N ALA A 94 19.58 -0.08 10.50
CA ALA A 94 20.26 -0.61 11.68
C ALA A 94 20.05 0.21 12.97
N TYR A 95 18.79 0.41 13.35
CA TYR A 95 18.45 1.08 14.61
C TYR A 95 18.66 0.11 15.77
N VAL A 96 19.33 0.58 16.83
CA VAL A 96 19.63 -0.18 18.04
C VAL A 96 18.80 0.36 19.20
N ALA A 97 18.11 -0.53 19.90
CA ALA A 97 17.48 -0.22 21.18
C ALA A 97 18.43 -0.53 22.36
N ASP A 98 18.99 -1.73 22.41
CA ASP A 98 19.96 -2.17 23.42
C ASP A 98 21.05 -3.04 22.75
N GLY A 99 22.24 -2.48 22.61
CA GLY A 99 23.36 -3.15 21.96
C GLY A 99 24.19 -3.88 23.00
N TYR A 100 24.01 -5.19 23.13
CA TYR A 100 24.90 -6.02 23.94
C TYR A 100 26.19 -6.31 23.18
N GLU A 101 27.33 -6.18 23.86
CA GLU A 101 28.59 -6.74 23.37
C GLU A 101 28.47 -8.26 23.41
N VAL A 102 28.24 -8.88 22.26
CA VAL A 102 28.27 -10.33 22.16
C VAL A 102 29.73 -10.76 22.11
N SER A 103 30.13 -11.57 23.10
CA SER A 103 31.45 -12.22 23.13
C SER A 103 31.55 -13.22 21.97
N HIS A 104 31.82 -12.72 20.78
CA HIS A 104 32.11 -13.53 19.61
C HIS A 104 33.59 -13.97 19.67
N SER A 105 33.82 -15.28 19.67
CA SER A 105 35.12 -15.84 19.38
C SER A 105 35.05 -16.40 17.97
N ASP A 106 35.86 -15.87 17.05
CA ASP A 106 35.92 -16.35 15.66
C ASP A 106 36.40 -17.82 15.56
N LYS A 107 36.90 -18.39 16.67
CA LYS A 107 37.35 -19.77 16.77
C LYS A 107 36.65 -20.48 17.93
N PRO A 108 36.27 -21.77 17.78
CA PRO A 108 35.74 -22.57 18.88
C PRO A 108 36.78 -22.68 20.00
N LYS A 109 36.33 -22.71 21.26
CA LYS A 109 37.21 -23.02 22.40
C LYS A 109 37.73 -24.45 22.23
N GLN A 110 39.05 -24.60 22.20
CA GLN A 110 39.72 -25.90 22.24
C GLN A 110 39.57 -26.53 23.62
#